data_AF-A0A0Q6SGI3-F1
#
_entry.id   AF-A0A0Q6SGI3-F1
#
_cell.length_a   1.000
_cell.length_b   1.000
_cell.length_c   1.000
_cell.angle_alpha   90.00
_cell.angle_beta   90.00
_cell.angle_gamma   90.00
#
_symmetry.space_group_name_H-M   'P 1'
#
loop_
_entity.id
_entity.type
_entity.pdbx_description
1 polymer ?
#
loop_
_entity_poly.entity_id
_entity_poly.type
_entity_poly.pdbx_seq_one_letter_code
_entity_poly.pdbx_strand_id
1 'polypeptide(L)' 'MAIESFPELMQILAEEFERSGIEPQVFAQRAGITEDRLELLQTGAWEYLTIMDFGAIAQNLDVDIGDLFSSPR' A
#
# COMPACT_ATOMS: atom_id res chain seq x y z
N MET A 1 5.78 -12.97 -5.98
CA MET A 1 7.16 -12.59 -5.64
C MET A 1 7.23 -12.65 -4.12
N ALA A 2 8.25 -13.27 -3.53
CA ALA A 2 8.38 -13.22 -2.07
C ALA A 2 8.77 -11.79 -1.71
N ILE A 3 8.04 -11.14 -0.80
CA ILE A 3 8.35 -9.77 -0.39
C ILE A 3 9.37 -9.85 0.74
N GLU A 4 10.57 -9.34 0.51
CA GLU A 4 11.71 -9.50 1.41
C GLU A 4 11.86 -8.31 2.36
N SER A 5 11.17 -7.18 2.10
CA SER A 5 11.23 -5.99 2.94
C SER A 5 10.02 -5.06 2.85
N PHE A 6 9.85 -4.20 3.86
CA PHE A 6 8.82 -3.15 3.85
C PHE A 6 8.95 -2.16 2.67
N PRO A 7 10.14 -1.62 2.33
CA PRO A 7 10.29 -0.75 1.16
C PRO A 7 9.90 -1.43 -0.16
N GLU A 8 10.22 -2.72 -0.32
CA GLU A 8 9.81 -3.50 -1.49
C GLU A 8 8.29 -3.65 -1.55
N LEU A 9 7.61 -3.91 -0.42
CA LEU A 9 6.15 -3.88 -0.36
C LEU A 9 5.61 -2.53 -0.84
N MET A 10 6.19 -1.42 -0.39
CA MET A 10 5.70 -0.10 -0.74
C MET A 10 5.80 0.19 -2.23
N GLN A 11 6.90 -0.24 -2.84
CA GLN A 11 7.05 -0.17 -4.28
C GLN A 11 6.00 -1.03 -5.00
N ILE A 12 5.77 -2.27 -4.54
CA ILE A 12 4.73 -3.13 -5.11
C ILE A 12 3.35 -2.48 -5.00
N LEU A 13 3.00 -1.91 -3.84
CA LEU A 13 1.70 -1.24 -3.66
C LEU A 13 1.55 0.00 -4.55
N ALA A 14 2.62 0.79 -4.72
CA ALA A 14 2.60 1.95 -5.62
C ALA A 14 2.41 1.51 -7.08
N GLU A 15 3.14 0.48 -7.52
CA GLU A 15 3.04 -0.06 -8.87
C GLU A 15 1.66 -0.70 -9.14
N GLU A 16 1.11 -1.46 -8.19
CA GLU A 16 -0.23 -2.03 -8.32
C GLU A 16 -1.32 -0.95 -8.29
N PHE A 17 -1.14 0.12 -7.50
CA PHE A 17 -2.02 1.27 -7.54
C PHE A 17 -2.01 1.95 -8.93
N GLU A 18 -0.83 2.22 -9.49
CA GLU A 18 -0.71 2.76 -10.84
C GLU A 18 -1.34 1.84 -11.90
N ARG A 19 -1.12 0.53 -11.80
CA ARG A 19 -1.68 -0.48 -12.71
C ARG A 19 -3.19 -0.62 -12.60
N SER A 20 -3.77 -0.32 -11.44
CA SER A 20 -5.22 -0.34 -11.23
C SER A 20 -5.96 0.65 -12.13
N GLY A 21 -5.30 1.76 -12.52
CA GLY A 21 -5.90 2.85 -13.28
C GLY A 21 -7.05 3.56 -12.57
N ILE A 22 -7.23 3.32 -11.27
CA ILE A 22 -8.26 3.96 -10.45
C ILE A 22 -7.80 5.37 -10.12
N GLU A 23 -8.70 6.36 -10.22
CA GLU A 23 -8.38 7.73 -9.81
C GLU A 23 -8.00 7.78 -8.31
N PRO A 24 -6.93 8.51 -7.93
CA PRO A 24 -6.45 8.61 -6.55
C PRO A 24 -7.54 8.93 -5.53
N GLN A 25 -8.39 9.92 -5.84
CA GLN A 25 -9.49 10.32 -4.98
C GLN A 25 -10.51 9.20 -4.77
N VAL A 26 -10.85 8.44 -5.83
CA VAL A 26 -11.78 7.31 -5.77
C VAL A 26 -11.18 6.16 -4.97
N PHE A 27 -9.91 5.87 -5.18
CA PHE A 27 -9.20 4.84 -4.45
C PHE A 27 -9.13 5.17 -2.95
N ALA A 28 -8.70 6.38 -2.60
CA ALA A 28 -8.61 6.84 -1.22
C ALA A 28 -9.96 6.71 -0.49
N GLN A 29 -11.05 7.11 -1.16
CA GLN A 29 -12.40 6.98 -0.61
C GLN A 29 -12.81 5.52 -0.36
N ARG A 30 -12.46 4.59 -1.27
CA ARG A 30 -12.73 3.14 -1.09
C ARG A 30 -11.88 2.53 0.01
N ALA A 31 -10.61 2.92 0.08
CA ALA A 31 -9.67 2.48 1.10
C ALA A 31 -9.93 3.12 2.48
N GLY A 32 -10.80 4.14 2.57
CA GLY A 32 -11.06 4.82 3.83
C GLY A 32 -9.85 5.62 4.34
N ILE A 33 -8.97 6.03 3.43
CA ILE A 33 -7.81 6.89 3.71
C ILE A 33 -7.99 8.26 3.06
N THR A 34 -7.17 9.23 3.44
CA THR A 34 -7.11 10.52 2.75
C THR A 34 -6.28 10.41 1.47
N GLU A 35 -6.54 11.27 0.50
CA GLU A 35 -5.77 11.34 -0.74
C GLU A 35 -4.28 11.67 -0.46
N ASP A 36 -4.00 12.57 0.49
CA ASP A 36 -2.65 12.88 0.96
C ASP A 36 -1.87 11.63 1.41
N ARG A 37 -2.57 10.63 1.97
CA ARG A 37 -1.91 9.37 2.38
C ARG A 37 -1.56 8.50 1.19
N LEU A 38 -2.38 8.53 0.14
CA LEU A 38 -2.04 7.86 -1.11
C LEU A 38 -0.86 8.55 -1.80
N GLU A 39 -0.75 9.88 -1.72
CA GLU A 39 0.39 10.63 -2.25
C GLU A 39 1.71 10.27 -1.55
N LEU A 40 1.70 10.01 -0.23
CA LEU A 40 2.89 9.51 0.49
C LEU A 40 3.39 8.18 -0.06
N LEU A 41 2.49 7.29 -0.50
CA LEU A 41 2.87 6.03 -1.15
C LEU A 41 3.55 6.31 -2.51
N GLN A 42 2.95 7.17 -3.34
CA GLN A 42 3.45 7.46 -4.69
C GLN A 42 4.77 8.25 -4.69
N THR A 43 4.96 9.12 -3.71
CA THR A 43 6.19 9.92 -3.56
C THR A 43 7.32 9.17 -2.85
N GLY A 44 7.06 7.96 -2.39
CA GLY A 44 8.03 7.15 -1.65
C GLY A 44 8.25 7.59 -0.20
N ALA A 45 7.44 8.52 0.31
CA ALA A 45 7.46 9.00 1.69
C ALA A 45 6.62 8.08 2.62
N TRP A 46 6.75 6.78 2.43
CA TRP A 46 5.93 5.75 3.10
C TRP A 46 6.21 5.65 4.60
N GLU A 47 7.34 6.16 5.09
CA GLU A 47 7.65 6.21 6.53
C GLU A 47 6.64 7.05 7.35
N TYR A 48 5.84 7.89 6.68
CA TYR A 48 4.76 8.66 7.29
C TYR A 48 3.41 7.95 7.29
N LEU A 49 3.32 6.78 6.65
CA LEU A 49 2.12 5.94 6.64
C LEU A 49 2.07 5.02 7.85
N THR A 50 0.86 4.80 8.35
CA THR A 50 0.63 3.90 9.47
C THR A 50 0.38 2.49 8.99
N ILE A 51 0.53 1.51 9.89
CA ILE A 51 0.17 0.11 9.62
C ILE A 51 -1.29 -0.03 9.15
N MET A 52 -2.19 0.82 9.66
CA MET A 52 -3.59 0.83 9.22
C MET A 52 -3.73 1.32 7.78
N ASP A 53 -2.96 2.34 7.38
CA ASP A 53 -2.97 2.84 6.01
C ASP A 53 -2.47 1.77 5.04
N PHE A 54 -1.40 1.07 5.40
CA PHE A 54 -0.88 -0.04 4.59
C PHE A 54 -1.89 -1.18 4.45
N GLY A 55 -2.52 -1.58 5.55
CA GLY A 55 -3.55 -2.63 5.52
C GLY A 55 -4.74 -2.25 4.63
N ALA A 56 -5.17 -1.00 4.69
CA ALA A 56 -6.27 -0.49 3.87
C ALA A 56 -5.92 -0.45 2.38
N ILE A 57 -4.73 0.03 2.03
CA ILE A 57 -4.23 0.09 0.65
C ILE A 57 -4.07 -1.32 0.07
N ALA A 58 -3.36 -2.20 0.79
CA ALA A 58 -3.12 -3.56 0.34
C ALA A 58 -4.42 -4.35 0.13
N GLN A 59 -5.38 -4.23 1.06
CA GLN A 59 -6.68 -4.86 0.91
C GLN A 59 -7.45 -4.36 -0.32
N ASN A 60 -7.38 -3.06 -0.63
CA ASN A 60 -8.07 -2.50 -1.80
C ASN A 60 -7.38 -2.85 -3.13
N LEU A 61 -6.09 -3.19 -3.09
CA LEU A 61 -5.33 -3.66 -4.26
C LEU A 61 -5.31 -5.19 -4.38
N ASP A 62 -5.98 -5.92 -3.48
CA ASP A 62 -5.92 -7.39 -3.41
C ASP A 62 -4.48 -7.93 -3.30
N VAL A 63 -3.62 -7.17 -2.64
CA VAL A 63 -2.21 -7.54 -2.38
C VAL A 63 -2.13 -8.26 -1.04
N ASP A 64 -1.71 -9.52 -1.07
CA ASP A 64 -1.50 -10.31 0.14
C ASP A 64 -0.19 -9.87 0.82
N ILE A 65 -0.32 -9.25 2.00
CA ILE A 65 0.79 -8.83 2.86
C ILE A 65 1.00 -9.79 4.04
N GLY A 66 0.26 -10.90 4.10
CA GLY A 66 0.32 -11.88 5.19
C GLY A 66 1.73 -12.45 5.38
N ASP A 67 2.46 -12.68 4.29
CA ASP A 67 3.82 -13.22 4.33
C ASP A 67 4.83 -12.27 5.01
N LEU A 68 4.60 -10.96 4.98
CA LEU A 68 5.48 -9.97 5.62
C LEU A 68 5.39 -9.98 7.15
N PHE A 69 4.21 -10.31 7.67
CA PHE A 69 3.97 -10.41 9.11
C PHE A 69 4.10 -11.85 9.63
N SER A 70 4.31 -12.81 8.74
CA SER A 70 4.40 -14.23 9.06
C SER A 70 5.82 -14.72 9.34
N SER A 71 6.81 -13.83 9.44
CA SER A 71 8.18 -14.24 9.80
C SER A 71 8.17 -14.99 11.15
N PRO A 72 8.54 -16.29 11.17
CA PRO A 72 8.61 -17.03 12.41
C PRO A 72 9.80 -16.51 13.23
N ARG A 73 9.54 -16.27 14.52
CA ARG A 73 10.58 -16.07 15.53
C ARG A 73 11.61 -17.20 15.50
#